data_AF-A0A4R4KD01-F1
#
_entry.id   AF-A0A4R4KD01-F1
#
_cell.length_a   1.000
_cell.length_b   1.000
_cell.length_c   1.000
_cell.angle_alpha   90.00
_cell.angle_beta   90.00
_cell.angle_gamma   90.00
#
_symmetry.space_group_name_H-M   'P 1'
#
loop_
_entity.id
_entity.type
_entity.pdbx_description
1 polymer ?
#
loop_
_entity_poly.entity_id
_entity_poly.type
_entity_poly.pdbx_seq_one_letter_code
_entity_poly.pdbx_strand_id
1 'polypeptide(L)'
;MRQLSIFFAGLVLASLAGCAAFKQPSELEKHNVSEMTTHMRTWALGRGLIDLPANWTGGGDVKLYYGLGADHSSVEVRVLGEGVTQERFDAALDERARRIAAVKNDEMNNIPMLVSVKRTSPREKLLQYYKQTTRRQTFAHELHMLIDDAYVMLSAVSYEGDTAPVEAQLLKLSKEIFKVSAPENAGAGFALGPIVIRSHHDQEIASFAFSPPASDVLLQVYINALSPDDEEPLSVRTKKDTQIFLAGDYENLRLGPVTLA
;
A
#
# COMPACT_ATOMS: atom_id res chain seq x y z
N MET A 1 -27.03 -23.16 64.83
CA MET A 1 -26.11 -23.21 63.68
C MET A 1 -26.76 -23.85 62.44
N ARG A 2 -27.95 -23.36 62.02
CA ARG A 2 -28.68 -23.91 60.85
C ARG A 2 -29.27 -22.82 59.94
N GLN A 3 -29.00 -21.55 60.26
CA GLN A 3 -29.44 -20.38 59.50
C GLN A 3 -28.28 -19.59 58.86
N LEU A 4 -27.01 -19.92 59.15
CA LEU A 4 -25.86 -19.27 58.51
C LEU A 4 -25.41 -19.94 57.20
N SER A 5 -25.87 -21.15 56.91
CA SER A 5 -25.44 -21.92 55.73
C SER A 5 -26.22 -21.59 54.46
N ILE A 6 -27.35 -20.88 54.56
CA ILE A 6 -28.21 -20.57 53.40
C ILE A 6 -27.83 -19.22 52.76
N PHE A 7 -27.25 -18.29 53.53
CA PHE A 7 -26.80 -16.99 52.99
C PHE A 7 -25.51 -17.08 52.16
N PHE A 8 -24.66 -18.09 52.40
CA PHE A 8 -23.41 -18.27 51.65
C PHE A 8 -23.58 -19.00 50.31
N ALA A 9 -24.66 -19.76 50.13
CA ALA A 9 -24.93 -20.45 48.86
C ALA A 9 -25.51 -19.51 47.78
N GLY A 10 -26.20 -18.43 48.18
CA GLY A 10 -26.74 -17.43 47.23
C GLY A 10 -25.68 -16.46 46.68
N LEU A 11 -24.60 -16.20 47.42
CA LEU A 11 -23.58 -15.22 47.03
C LEU A 11 -22.51 -15.78 46.08
N VAL A 12 -22.30 -17.11 46.07
CA VAL A 12 -21.33 -17.77 45.19
C VAL A 12 -21.91 -18.07 43.79
N LEU A 13 -23.24 -18.24 43.69
CA LEU A 13 -23.91 -18.41 42.39
C LEU A 13 -24.12 -17.09 41.64
N ALA A 14 -24.21 -15.96 42.34
CA ALA A 14 -24.31 -14.63 41.72
C ALA A 14 -22.97 -14.10 41.19
N SER A 15 -21.83 -14.64 41.66
CA SER A 15 -20.48 -14.22 41.25
C SER A 15 -19.92 -15.02 40.08
N LEU A 16 -20.54 -16.14 39.71
CA LEU A 16 -20.12 -16.96 38.55
C LEU A 16 -20.89 -16.66 37.26
N ALA A 17 -21.99 -15.90 37.33
CA ALA A 17 -22.73 -15.46 36.13
C ALA A 17 -22.18 -14.15 35.52
N GLY A 18 -21.25 -13.47 36.21
CA GLY A 18 -20.76 -12.13 35.83
C GLY A 18 -19.59 -12.10 34.84
N CYS A 19 -19.00 -13.25 34.48
CA CYS A 19 -17.73 -13.29 33.71
C CYS A 19 -17.80 -14.03 32.35
N ALA A 20 -18.99 -14.30 31.81
CA ALA A 20 -19.10 -15.01 30.53
C ALA A 20 -20.12 -14.42 29.54
N ALA A 21 -20.50 -13.15 29.70
CA ALA A 21 -21.19 -12.44 28.62
C ALA A 21 -20.17 -11.98 27.57
N PHE A 22 -19.59 -12.91 26.82
CA PHE A 22 -19.22 -12.59 25.44
C PHE A 22 -20.51 -12.10 24.81
N LYS A 23 -20.64 -10.78 24.59
CA LYS A 23 -21.81 -10.21 23.90
C LYS A 23 -21.91 -10.96 22.59
N GLN A 24 -22.93 -11.84 22.47
CA GLN A 24 -23.21 -12.44 21.20
C GLN A 24 -23.47 -11.31 20.21
N PRO A 25 -22.88 -11.35 19.01
CA PRO A 25 -23.12 -10.31 18.03
C PRO A 25 -24.63 -10.18 17.83
N SER A 26 -25.11 -8.96 17.92
CA SER A 26 -26.49 -8.58 17.65
C SER A 26 -26.89 -9.07 16.26
N GLU A 27 -28.20 -9.24 16.02
CA GLU A 27 -28.69 -9.60 14.70
C GLU A 27 -28.28 -8.58 13.63
N LEU A 28 -28.11 -7.31 14.02
CA LEU A 28 -27.56 -6.27 13.16
C LEU A 28 -26.07 -6.50 12.84
N GLU A 29 -25.23 -6.85 13.83
CA GLU A 29 -23.83 -7.19 13.60
C GLU A 29 -23.68 -8.43 12.73
N LYS A 30 -24.50 -9.47 12.98
CA LYS A 30 -24.54 -10.68 12.14
C LYS A 30 -24.97 -10.36 10.71
N HIS A 31 -25.99 -9.52 10.54
CA HIS A 31 -26.46 -9.09 9.23
C HIS A 31 -25.38 -8.29 8.49
N ASN A 32 -24.75 -7.32 9.16
CA ASN A 32 -23.67 -6.52 8.57
C ASN A 32 -22.46 -7.39 8.19
N VAL A 33 -22.04 -8.32 9.06
CA VAL A 33 -20.96 -9.27 8.72
C VAL A 33 -21.36 -10.15 7.54
N SER A 34 -22.60 -10.63 7.49
CA SER A 34 -23.10 -11.44 6.38
C SER A 34 -23.16 -10.65 5.07
N GLU A 35 -23.60 -9.40 5.09
CA GLU A 35 -23.63 -8.52 3.92
C GLU A 35 -22.20 -8.19 3.45
N MET A 36 -21.30 -7.89 4.38
CA MET A 36 -19.89 -7.60 4.07
C MET A 36 -19.13 -8.82 3.52
N THR A 37 -19.50 -10.04 3.92
CA THR A 37 -18.80 -11.27 3.51
C THR A 37 -19.43 -12.00 2.33
N THR A 38 -20.65 -11.62 1.90
CA THR A 38 -21.32 -12.25 0.76
C THR A 38 -20.78 -11.79 -0.59
N HIS A 39 -20.16 -10.61 -0.66
CA HIS A 39 -19.60 -10.04 -1.89
C HIS A 39 -18.15 -9.59 -1.66
N MET A 40 -17.22 -10.54 -1.68
CA MET A 40 -15.79 -10.28 -1.53
C MET A 40 -15.10 -10.23 -2.90
N ARG A 41 -14.10 -9.36 -3.02
CA ARG A 41 -13.11 -9.32 -4.09
C ARG A 41 -11.77 -9.75 -3.51
N THR A 42 -11.16 -10.75 -4.13
CA THR A 42 -9.77 -11.12 -3.83
C THR A 42 -8.81 -10.13 -4.47
N TRP A 43 -7.76 -9.78 -3.74
CA TRP A 43 -6.67 -8.92 -4.18
C TRP A 43 -5.34 -9.65 -4.00
N ALA A 44 -4.46 -9.55 -5.00
CA ALA A 44 -3.08 -10.01 -4.89
C ALA A 44 -2.21 -8.85 -4.42
N LEU A 45 -1.68 -8.94 -3.19
CA LEU A 45 -0.88 -7.89 -2.55
C LEU A 45 0.42 -8.49 -2.02
N GLY A 46 1.55 -7.94 -2.47
CA GLY A 46 2.85 -8.49 -2.19
C GLY A 46 2.95 -9.95 -2.61
N ARG A 47 3.19 -10.86 -1.67
CA ARG A 47 3.36 -12.29 -1.95
C ARG A 47 2.16 -13.14 -1.50
N GLY A 48 1.05 -12.49 -1.15
CA GLY A 48 -0.14 -13.13 -0.62
C GLY A 48 -1.43 -12.61 -1.27
N LEU A 49 -2.55 -13.11 -0.75
CA LEU A 49 -3.89 -12.71 -1.15
C LEU A 49 -4.63 -12.12 0.04
N ILE A 50 -5.54 -11.19 -0.23
CA ILE A 50 -6.50 -10.70 0.76
C ILE A 50 -7.88 -10.60 0.12
N ASP A 51 -8.90 -11.04 0.84
CA ASP A 51 -10.29 -10.81 0.45
C ASP A 51 -10.79 -9.55 1.14
N LEU A 52 -11.35 -8.64 0.35
CA LEU A 52 -11.96 -7.40 0.84
C LEU A 52 -13.38 -7.27 0.27
N PRO A 53 -14.31 -6.56 0.93
CA PRO A 53 -15.63 -6.33 0.35
C PRO A 53 -15.52 -5.66 -1.03
N ALA A 54 -16.31 -6.12 -1.99
CA ALA A 54 -16.16 -5.75 -3.40
C ALA A 54 -16.39 -4.26 -3.68
N ASN A 55 -17.11 -3.56 -2.80
CA ASN A 55 -17.35 -2.13 -2.89
C ASN A 55 -16.20 -1.28 -2.30
N TRP A 56 -15.18 -1.90 -1.69
CA TRP A 56 -14.02 -1.17 -1.19
C TRP A 56 -13.13 -0.74 -2.35
N THR A 57 -12.60 0.47 -2.22
CA THR A 57 -11.66 1.04 -3.19
C THR A 57 -10.31 1.24 -2.54
N GLY A 58 -9.25 1.06 -3.31
CA GLY A 58 -7.90 1.16 -2.80
C GLY A 58 -6.87 0.71 -3.81
N GLY A 59 -5.65 0.64 -3.32
CA GLY A 59 -4.48 0.27 -4.07
C GLY A 59 -3.23 0.45 -3.22
N GLY A 60 -2.08 0.35 -3.83
CA GLY A 60 -0.83 0.55 -3.13
C GLY A 60 0.33 0.86 -4.04
N ASP A 61 1.44 1.11 -3.38
CA ASP A 61 2.74 1.30 -3.98
C ASP A 61 3.75 0.36 -3.33
N VAL A 62 4.79 0.02 -4.08
CA VAL A 62 5.96 -0.66 -3.55
C VAL A 62 7.20 0.09 -3.96
N LYS A 63 8.12 0.23 -3.01
CA LYS A 63 9.48 0.68 -3.23
C LYS A 63 10.41 -0.51 -3.20
N LEU A 64 11.06 -0.75 -4.34
CA LEU A 64 12.06 -1.79 -4.54
C LEU A 64 13.44 -1.18 -4.34
N TYR A 65 14.26 -1.81 -3.51
CA TYR A 65 15.65 -1.37 -3.27
C TYR A 65 16.65 -2.33 -3.91
N TYR A 66 17.75 -1.77 -4.40
CA TYR A 66 18.83 -2.49 -5.04
C TYR A 66 20.20 -2.05 -4.52
N GLY A 67 21.16 -2.97 -4.56
CA GLY A 67 22.58 -2.75 -4.31
C GLY A 67 22.99 -2.77 -2.84
N LEU A 68 22.41 -3.66 -1.99
CA LEU A 68 22.78 -3.92 -0.57
C LEU A 68 24.07 -3.20 -0.11
N GLY A 69 23.96 -1.93 0.31
CA GLY A 69 25.03 -1.18 0.98
C GLY A 69 25.97 -0.29 0.15
N ALA A 70 25.82 -0.13 -1.18
CA ALA A 70 26.72 0.74 -1.95
C ALA A 70 26.02 1.90 -2.67
N ASP A 71 24.94 1.63 -3.41
CA ASP A 71 24.37 2.62 -4.35
C ASP A 71 22.95 3.09 -3.96
N HIS A 72 22.32 2.47 -2.95
CA HIS A 72 20.97 2.75 -2.44
C HIS A 72 19.96 3.17 -3.52
N SER A 73 20.01 2.52 -4.69
CA SER A 73 19.08 2.84 -5.77
C SER A 73 17.73 2.24 -5.43
N SER A 74 16.67 2.97 -5.75
CA SER A 74 15.32 2.49 -5.52
C SER A 74 14.40 2.89 -6.66
N VAL A 75 13.45 2.01 -6.94
CA VAL A 75 12.37 2.25 -7.89
C VAL A 75 11.06 2.09 -7.14
N GLU A 76 10.23 3.11 -7.23
CA GLU A 76 8.87 3.06 -6.73
C GLU A 76 7.92 2.68 -7.87
N VAL A 77 7.05 1.71 -7.62
CA VAL A 77 6.06 1.21 -8.56
C VAL A 77 4.67 1.52 -8.03
N ARG A 78 3.84 2.16 -8.85
CA ARG A 78 2.46 2.50 -8.52
C ARG A 78 1.52 2.09 -9.64
N VAL A 79 0.35 1.59 -9.27
CA VAL A 79 -0.78 1.44 -10.20
C VAL A 79 -1.65 2.69 -10.11
N LEU A 80 -1.78 3.41 -11.21
CA LEU A 80 -2.54 4.67 -11.30
C LEU A 80 -3.99 4.44 -11.78
N GLY A 81 -4.30 3.27 -12.33
CA GLY A 81 -5.67 2.91 -12.69
C GLY A 81 -5.78 1.54 -13.36
N GLU A 82 -7.00 1.01 -13.38
CA GLU A 82 -7.44 -0.19 -14.11
C GLU A 82 -8.51 0.19 -15.13
N GLY A 83 -8.73 -0.62 -16.17
CA GLY A 83 -9.70 -0.31 -17.23
C GLY A 83 -9.35 0.95 -18.03
N VAL A 84 -8.06 1.30 -18.11
CA VAL A 84 -7.58 2.51 -18.77
C VAL A 84 -7.43 2.25 -20.28
N THR A 85 -8.12 3.04 -21.11
CA THR A 85 -7.94 2.95 -22.57
C THR A 85 -6.69 3.69 -23.02
N GLN A 86 -6.22 3.36 -24.22
CA GLN A 86 -5.06 4.03 -24.83
C GLN A 86 -5.26 5.55 -24.92
N GLU A 87 -6.44 6.03 -25.31
CA GLU A 87 -6.73 7.47 -25.40
C GLU A 87 -6.65 8.16 -24.03
N ARG A 88 -7.16 7.51 -22.97
CA ARG A 88 -7.10 8.04 -21.60
C ARG A 88 -5.67 8.06 -21.08
N PHE A 89 -4.90 7.02 -21.38
CA PHE A 89 -3.47 6.96 -21.05
C PHE A 89 -2.69 8.08 -21.73
N ASP A 90 -2.85 8.26 -23.05
CA ASP A 90 -2.16 9.31 -23.80
C ASP A 90 -2.55 10.71 -23.29
N ALA A 91 -3.85 10.95 -23.04
CA ALA A 91 -4.33 12.21 -22.49
C ALA A 91 -3.77 12.49 -21.09
N ALA A 92 -3.73 11.49 -20.21
CA ALA A 92 -3.18 11.61 -18.86
C ALA A 92 -1.68 11.96 -18.89
N LEU A 93 -0.93 11.39 -19.83
CA LEU A 93 0.50 11.66 -20.01
C LEU A 93 0.79 13.05 -20.56
N ASP A 94 0.02 13.48 -21.56
CA ASP A 94 0.19 14.81 -22.13
C ASP A 94 -0.15 15.90 -21.10
N GLU A 95 -1.19 15.66 -20.31
CA GLU A 95 -1.53 16.53 -19.18
C GLU A 95 -0.46 16.48 -18.07
N ARG A 96 0.09 15.32 -17.71
CA ARG A 96 1.20 15.21 -16.75
C ARG A 96 2.42 16.00 -17.22
N ALA A 97 2.84 15.81 -18.47
CA ALA A 97 3.97 16.54 -19.05
C ALA A 97 3.71 18.06 -19.09
N ARG A 98 2.50 18.48 -19.46
CA ARG A 98 2.09 19.89 -19.48
C ARG A 98 2.17 20.53 -18.09
N ARG A 99 1.66 19.85 -17.05
CA ARG A 99 1.72 20.35 -15.67
C ARG A 99 3.16 20.49 -15.18
N ILE A 100 4.04 19.54 -15.50
CA ILE A 100 5.46 19.65 -15.13
C ILE A 100 6.11 20.82 -15.89
N ALA A 101 5.86 20.97 -17.19
CA ALA A 101 6.44 22.05 -18.00
C ALA A 101 5.94 23.45 -17.61
N ALA A 102 4.75 23.55 -17.01
CA ALA A 102 4.19 24.80 -16.52
C ALA A 102 4.95 25.37 -15.31
N VAL A 103 5.58 24.49 -14.50
CA VAL A 103 6.40 24.91 -13.35
C VAL A 103 7.78 25.36 -13.87
N LYS A 104 8.28 26.47 -13.32
CA LYS A 104 9.59 27.04 -13.69
C LYS A 104 10.67 26.66 -12.69
N ASN A 105 11.88 26.50 -13.18
CA ASN A 105 13.08 26.33 -12.38
C ASN A 105 13.74 27.69 -12.16
N ASP A 106 13.55 28.25 -10.97
CA ASP A 106 13.99 29.60 -10.62
C ASP A 106 15.52 29.73 -10.65
N GLU A 107 16.26 28.67 -10.31
CA GLU A 107 17.72 28.62 -10.32
C GLU A 107 18.34 28.44 -11.71
N MET A 108 17.52 28.19 -12.73
CA MET A 108 17.93 27.91 -14.11
C MET A 108 17.29 28.88 -15.10
N ASN A 109 17.23 30.17 -14.77
CA ASN A 109 16.67 31.23 -15.62
C ASN A 109 15.20 30.97 -16.02
N ASN A 110 14.38 30.46 -15.10
CA ASN A 110 12.96 30.19 -15.31
C ASN A 110 12.66 29.25 -16.49
N ILE A 111 13.55 28.31 -16.80
CA ILE A 111 13.27 27.24 -17.77
C ILE A 111 12.17 26.32 -17.23
N PRO A 112 11.39 25.64 -18.10
CA PRO A 112 10.47 24.59 -17.66
C PRO A 112 11.15 23.53 -16.80
N MET A 113 10.45 23.01 -15.78
CA MET A 113 10.94 21.89 -14.97
C MET A 113 11.05 20.59 -15.76
N LEU A 114 10.25 20.43 -16.82
CA LEU A 114 10.28 19.29 -17.73
C LEU A 114 11.57 19.33 -18.57
N VAL A 115 12.38 18.29 -18.46
CA VAL A 115 13.68 18.17 -19.14
C VAL A 115 13.54 17.36 -20.42
N SER A 116 12.90 16.19 -20.35
CA SER A 116 12.71 15.36 -21.52
C SER A 116 11.43 14.53 -21.47
N VAL A 117 10.92 14.20 -22.66
CA VAL A 117 9.82 13.27 -22.89
C VAL A 117 10.27 12.31 -23.96
N LYS A 118 10.51 11.05 -23.60
CA LYS A 118 10.93 10.00 -24.52
C LYS A 118 9.80 8.99 -24.67
N ARG A 119 9.36 8.75 -25.91
CA ARG A 119 8.39 7.68 -26.20
C ARG A 119 9.16 6.41 -26.52
N THR A 120 9.07 5.41 -25.67
CA THR A 120 9.72 4.10 -25.88
C THR A 120 8.86 3.19 -26.76
N SER A 121 7.53 3.30 -26.61
CA SER A 121 6.55 2.58 -27.44
C SER A 121 5.21 3.33 -27.45
N PRO A 122 4.18 2.85 -28.18
CA PRO A 122 2.84 3.41 -28.06
C PRO A 122 2.27 3.40 -26.63
N ARG A 123 2.70 2.43 -25.82
CA ARG A 123 2.21 2.18 -24.46
C ARG A 123 3.22 2.56 -23.37
N GLU A 124 4.34 3.17 -23.73
CA GLU A 124 5.41 3.50 -22.77
C GLU A 124 5.99 4.88 -23.06
N LYS A 125 6.01 5.74 -22.04
CA LYS A 125 6.58 7.10 -22.11
C LYS A 125 7.40 7.37 -20.85
N LEU A 126 8.65 7.78 -21.05
CA LEU A 126 9.57 8.20 -20.01
C LEU A 126 9.57 9.73 -19.92
N LEU A 127 9.26 10.26 -18.75
CA LEU A 127 9.35 11.67 -18.42
C LEU A 127 10.56 11.89 -17.52
N GLN A 128 11.33 12.93 -17.80
CA GLN A 128 12.43 13.38 -16.96
C GLN A 128 12.22 14.85 -16.61
N TYR A 129 12.41 15.19 -15.34
CA TYR A 129 12.27 16.57 -14.86
C TYR A 129 13.14 16.83 -13.64
N TYR A 130 13.41 18.11 -13.35
CA TYR A 130 14.15 18.48 -12.15
C TYR A 130 13.36 18.08 -10.90
N LYS A 131 14.00 17.41 -9.93
CA LYS A 131 13.31 16.95 -8.71
C LYS A 131 12.80 18.13 -7.85
N GLN A 132 13.49 19.25 -7.89
CA GLN A 132 13.15 20.47 -7.16
C GLN A 132 13.66 21.69 -7.93
N THR A 133 13.01 22.84 -7.72
CA THR A 133 13.30 24.10 -8.42
C THR A 133 14.70 24.66 -8.12
N THR A 134 15.39 24.12 -7.11
CA THR A 134 16.69 24.62 -6.63
C THR A 134 17.89 23.72 -6.88
N ARG A 135 17.72 22.50 -7.44
CA ARG A 135 18.84 21.57 -7.70
C ARG A 135 19.02 21.30 -9.19
N ARG A 136 20.20 21.63 -9.69
CA ARG A 136 20.54 21.61 -11.13
C ARG A 136 20.88 20.22 -11.69
N GLN A 137 21.20 19.24 -10.85
CA GLN A 137 21.70 17.92 -11.26
C GLN A 137 20.95 16.75 -10.61
N THR A 138 19.79 17.00 -10.03
CA THR A 138 18.93 15.95 -9.46
C THR A 138 17.66 15.85 -10.28
N PHE A 139 17.43 14.69 -10.88
CA PHE A 139 16.31 14.47 -11.79
C PHE A 139 15.39 13.40 -11.23
N ALA A 140 14.09 13.65 -11.33
CA ALA A 140 13.08 12.61 -11.21
C ALA A 140 12.84 12.01 -12.61
N HIS A 141 12.71 10.70 -12.63
CA HIS A 141 12.40 9.90 -13.82
C HIS A 141 11.09 9.18 -13.57
N GLU A 142 10.11 9.35 -14.45
CA GLU A 142 8.84 8.63 -14.42
C GLU A 142 8.67 7.84 -15.73
N LEU A 143 8.76 6.51 -15.66
CA LEU A 143 8.37 5.63 -16.75
C LEU A 143 6.91 5.22 -16.57
N HIS A 144 6.07 5.70 -17.48
CA HIS A 144 4.65 5.42 -17.50
C HIS A 144 4.35 4.36 -18.55
N MET A 145 3.55 3.36 -18.16
CA MET A 145 3.29 2.17 -18.97
C MET A 145 1.81 1.79 -18.92
N LEU A 146 1.26 1.39 -20.06
CA LEU A 146 -0.06 0.78 -20.17
C LEU A 146 0.10 -0.72 -20.44
N ILE A 147 -0.10 -1.54 -19.41
CA ILE A 147 -0.02 -2.99 -19.48
C ILE A 147 -1.44 -3.53 -19.61
N ASP A 148 -1.83 -3.85 -20.84
CA ASP A 148 -3.22 -4.06 -21.26
C ASP A 148 -4.11 -2.87 -20.91
N ASP A 149 -4.81 -2.92 -19.79
CA ASP A 149 -5.69 -1.87 -19.27
C ASP A 149 -5.22 -1.29 -17.92
N ALA A 150 -4.08 -1.75 -17.39
CA ALA A 150 -3.49 -1.27 -16.16
C ALA A 150 -2.48 -0.17 -16.45
N TYR A 151 -2.73 1.02 -15.91
CA TYR A 151 -1.80 2.14 -15.97
C TYR A 151 -0.82 2.06 -14.79
N VAL A 152 0.45 1.83 -15.09
CA VAL A 152 1.53 1.69 -14.11
C VAL A 152 2.54 2.82 -14.28
N MET A 153 3.04 3.35 -13.17
CA MET A 153 4.14 4.30 -13.13
C MET A 153 5.30 3.70 -12.33
N LEU A 154 6.48 3.71 -12.94
CA LEU A 154 7.76 3.50 -12.25
C LEU A 154 8.42 4.85 -12.03
N SER A 155 8.92 5.11 -10.84
CA SER A 155 9.65 6.34 -10.56
C SER A 155 10.95 6.11 -9.82
N ALA A 156 11.97 6.88 -10.19
CA ALA A 156 13.28 6.84 -9.57
C ALA A 156 13.94 8.23 -9.65
N VAL A 157 14.96 8.43 -8.83
CA VAL A 157 15.72 9.69 -8.80
C VAL A 157 17.16 9.41 -9.21
N SER A 158 17.69 10.26 -10.09
CA SER A 158 19.12 10.32 -10.36
C SER A 158 19.75 11.54 -9.69
N TYR A 159 21.01 11.40 -9.32
CA TYR A 159 21.81 12.44 -8.69
C TYR A 159 23.01 12.78 -9.58
N GLU A 160 23.61 13.95 -9.37
CA GLU A 160 24.86 14.38 -10.04
C GLU A 160 24.82 14.34 -11.58
N GLY A 161 23.62 14.35 -12.18
CA GLY A 161 23.44 14.25 -13.62
C GLY A 161 23.59 12.85 -14.21
N ASP A 162 23.86 11.82 -13.40
CA ASP A 162 24.02 10.45 -13.87
C ASP A 162 22.67 9.77 -14.12
N THR A 163 22.11 10.02 -15.30
CA THR A 163 20.74 9.64 -15.67
C THR A 163 20.64 8.27 -16.33
N ALA A 164 21.67 7.86 -17.08
CA ALA A 164 21.60 6.68 -17.93
C ALA A 164 21.40 5.36 -17.14
N PRO A 165 22.07 5.11 -16.00
CA PRO A 165 21.85 3.90 -15.21
C PRO A 165 20.41 3.83 -14.67
N VAL A 166 19.85 4.97 -14.24
CA VAL A 166 18.48 5.04 -13.71
C VAL A 166 17.46 4.76 -14.81
N GLU A 167 17.59 5.39 -15.98
CA GLU A 167 16.71 5.12 -17.12
C GLU A 167 16.79 3.65 -17.55
N ALA A 168 17.99 3.06 -17.59
CA ALA A 168 18.20 1.65 -17.93
C ALA A 168 17.55 0.71 -16.92
N GLN A 169 17.63 1.02 -15.62
CA GLN A 169 16.99 0.24 -14.56
C GLN A 169 15.45 0.29 -14.67
N LEU A 170 14.86 1.47 -14.95
CA LEU A 170 13.42 1.59 -15.17
C LEU A 170 12.96 0.76 -16.38
N LEU A 171 13.68 0.83 -17.50
CA LEU A 171 13.40 0.06 -18.72
C LEU A 171 13.67 -1.44 -18.58
N LYS A 172 14.54 -1.85 -17.67
CA LYS A 172 14.74 -3.25 -17.31
C LYS A 172 13.55 -3.75 -16.50
N LEU A 173 13.18 -3.02 -15.44
CA LEU A 173 12.08 -3.38 -14.56
C LEU A 173 10.74 -3.41 -15.30
N SER A 174 10.50 -2.51 -16.26
CA SER A 174 9.25 -2.51 -17.06
C SER A 174 8.96 -3.85 -17.74
N LYS A 175 10.02 -4.55 -18.18
CA LYS A 175 9.93 -5.86 -18.86
C LYS A 175 9.66 -7.01 -17.90
N GLU A 176 9.79 -6.77 -16.60
CA GLU A 176 9.58 -7.74 -15.53
C GLU A 176 8.23 -7.52 -14.82
N ILE A 177 7.38 -6.64 -15.35
CA ILE A 177 6.03 -6.37 -14.84
C ILE A 177 5.00 -6.94 -15.80
N PHE A 178 4.07 -7.72 -15.27
CA PHE A 178 3.06 -8.43 -16.04
C PHE A 178 1.66 -8.16 -15.51
N LYS A 179 0.66 -8.16 -16.40
CA LYS A 179 -0.75 -8.13 -16.02
C LYS A 179 -1.11 -9.41 -15.25
N VAL A 180 -1.94 -9.24 -14.23
CA VAL A 180 -2.58 -10.32 -13.48
C VAL A 180 -4.04 -10.37 -13.92
N SER A 181 -4.44 -11.44 -14.60
CA SER A 181 -5.84 -11.62 -15.07
C SER A 181 -6.78 -12.05 -13.94
N ALA A 182 -6.27 -12.78 -12.96
CA ALA A 182 -6.98 -13.15 -11.75
C ALA A 182 -5.98 -13.20 -10.57
N PRO A 183 -6.31 -12.68 -9.37
CA PRO A 183 -5.41 -12.60 -8.22
C PRO A 183 -4.69 -13.90 -7.90
N GLU A 184 -5.41 -15.02 -7.89
CA GLU A 184 -4.91 -16.38 -7.63
C GLU A 184 -3.87 -16.85 -8.66
N ASN A 185 -3.85 -16.23 -9.84
CA ASN A 185 -2.94 -16.56 -10.94
C ASN A 185 -1.75 -15.60 -11.04
N ALA A 186 -1.55 -14.69 -10.07
CA ALA A 186 -0.41 -13.78 -10.07
C ALA A 186 0.94 -14.52 -10.18
N GLY A 187 1.00 -15.73 -9.60
CA GLY A 187 2.20 -16.57 -9.59
C GLY A 187 3.32 -15.98 -8.74
N ALA A 188 4.55 -16.43 -8.96
CA ALA A 188 5.71 -15.92 -8.23
C ALA A 188 5.98 -14.45 -8.60
N GLY A 189 6.21 -13.61 -7.57
CA GLY A 189 6.55 -12.19 -7.71
C GLY A 189 5.95 -11.34 -6.59
N PHE A 190 6.09 -10.02 -6.73
CA PHE A 190 5.42 -9.04 -5.88
C PHE A 190 4.21 -8.47 -6.59
N ALA A 191 3.01 -8.73 -6.08
CA ALA A 191 1.76 -8.27 -6.66
C ALA A 191 1.36 -6.88 -6.13
N LEU A 192 0.89 -6.04 -7.05
CA LEU A 192 0.25 -4.75 -6.76
C LEU A 192 -1.14 -4.73 -7.40
N GLY A 193 -2.03 -5.61 -6.94
CA GLY A 193 -3.38 -5.76 -7.49
C GLY A 193 -3.36 -6.29 -8.93
N PRO A 194 -3.64 -5.46 -9.95
CA PRO A 194 -3.70 -5.89 -11.35
C PRO A 194 -2.36 -6.27 -12.00
N ILE A 195 -1.23 -6.10 -11.32
CA ILE A 195 0.09 -6.42 -11.86
C ILE A 195 0.92 -7.28 -10.89
N VAL A 196 1.89 -8.00 -11.46
CA VAL A 196 2.92 -8.73 -10.72
C VAL A 196 4.30 -8.34 -11.21
N ILE A 197 5.20 -8.07 -10.28
CA ILE A 197 6.60 -7.72 -10.52
C ILE A 197 7.45 -8.97 -10.29
N ARG A 198 8.16 -9.43 -11.32
CA ARG A 198 9.02 -10.62 -11.30
C ARG A 198 10.49 -10.26 -11.44
N SER A 199 10.89 -9.22 -10.70
CA SER A 199 12.26 -8.72 -10.68
C SER A 199 13.04 -9.29 -9.49
N HIS A 200 14.35 -9.38 -9.64
CA HIS A 200 15.24 -9.54 -8.50
C HIS A 200 15.59 -8.17 -7.93
N HIS A 201 15.45 -8.01 -6.62
CA HIS A 201 15.76 -6.83 -5.84
C HIS A 201 16.06 -7.28 -4.41
N ASP A 202 16.64 -6.39 -3.61
CA ASP A 202 17.10 -6.75 -2.27
C ASP A 202 15.98 -6.61 -1.25
N GLN A 203 15.25 -5.50 -1.29
CA GLN A 203 14.17 -5.20 -0.34
C GLN A 203 12.91 -4.73 -1.05
N GLU A 204 11.77 -5.10 -0.46
CA GLU A 204 10.43 -4.62 -0.80
C GLU A 204 9.87 -3.89 0.41
N ILE A 205 9.46 -2.64 0.23
CA ILE A 205 8.63 -1.91 1.20
C ILE A 205 7.37 -1.47 0.49
N ALA A 206 6.20 -1.90 0.95
CA ALA A 206 4.93 -1.56 0.32
C ALA A 206 3.91 -1.07 1.32
N SER A 207 3.03 -0.19 0.83
CA SER A 207 1.83 0.22 1.55
C SER A 207 0.62 0.09 0.64
N PHE A 208 -0.42 -0.54 1.16
CA PHE A 208 -1.73 -0.63 0.53
C PHE A 208 -2.76 0.00 1.45
N ALA A 209 -3.69 0.74 0.86
CA ALA A 209 -4.71 1.46 1.58
C ALA A 209 -6.06 1.18 0.92
N PHE A 210 -7.02 0.69 1.69
CA PHE A 210 -8.37 0.41 1.24
C PHE A 210 -9.39 1.08 2.14
N SER A 211 -10.45 1.62 1.55
CA SER A 211 -11.53 2.27 2.27
C SER A 211 -12.89 1.81 1.77
N PRO A 212 -13.89 1.68 2.66
CA PRO A 212 -15.28 1.57 2.26
C PRO A 212 -15.76 2.86 1.57
N PRO A 213 -16.81 2.79 0.75
CA PRO A 213 -17.46 3.99 0.21
C PRO A 213 -17.93 4.92 1.32
N ALA A 214 -17.62 6.22 1.18
CA ALA A 214 -18.08 7.29 2.09
C ALA A 214 -17.78 7.03 3.58
N SER A 215 -16.60 6.49 3.88
CA SER A 215 -16.18 6.15 5.25
C SER A 215 -14.91 6.87 5.65
N ASP A 216 -14.81 7.21 6.93
CA ASP A 216 -13.59 7.72 7.57
C ASP A 216 -12.65 6.58 8.03
N VAL A 217 -12.96 5.34 7.67
CA VAL A 217 -12.18 4.14 8.02
C VAL A 217 -11.24 3.76 6.88
N LEU A 218 -9.99 3.45 7.25
CA LEU A 218 -8.96 2.95 6.34
C LEU A 218 -8.38 1.63 6.86
N LEU A 219 -8.31 0.63 6.00
CA LEU A 219 -7.46 -0.54 6.18
C LEU A 219 -6.13 -0.29 5.48
N GLN A 220 -5.05 -0.30 6.26
CA GLN A 220 -3.70 -0.23 5.74
C GLN A 220 -3.00 -1.58 5.88
N VAL A 221 -2.44 -2.07 4.78
CA VAL A 221 -1.53 -3.23 4.77
C VAL A 221 -0.13 -2.70 4.49
N TYR A 222 0.80 -2.92 5.41
CA TYR A 222 2.19 -2.53 5.27
C TYR A 222 3.07 -3.79 5.20
N ILE A 223 4.00 -3.82 4.25
CA ILE A 223 4.92 -4.94 4.02
C ILE A 223 6.35 -4.41 4.04
N ASN A 224 7.24 -5.07 4.79
CA ASN A 224 8.68 -4.84 4.79
C ASN A 224 9.41 -6.19 4.80
N ALA A 225 10.19 -6.49 3.76
CA ALA A 225 10.71 -7.85 3.53
C ALA A 225 12.08 -8.17 4.19
N LEU A 226 12.94 -7.17 4.46
CA LEU A 226 14.31 -7.43 4.94
C LEU A 226 14.58 -7.07 6.40
N SER A 227 13.90 -6.06 6.95
CA SER A 227 14.12 -5.68 8.33
C SER A 227 13.12 -6.44 9.21
N PRO A 228 13.58 -7.25 10.20
CA PRO A 228 12.79 -7.38 11.41
C PRO A 228 12.41 -5.97 11.85
N ASP A 229 11.19 -5.78 12.34
CA ASP A 229 10.87 -4.51 12.98
C ASP A 229 11.92 -4.34 14.10
N ASP A 230 12.90 -3.44 13.91
CA ASP A 230 13.87 -3.07 14.96
C ASP A 230 13.13 -2.36 16.12
N GLU A 231 11.87 -2.04 15.89
CA GLU A 231 10.92 -1.57 16.88
C GLU A 231 10.37 -2.74 17.71
N GLU A 232 10.08 -2.46 18.98
CA GLU A 232 9.44 -3.46 19.86
C GLU A 232 8.20 -4.05 19.17
N PRO A 233 7.88 -5.34 19.38
CA PRO A 233 6.70 -5.97 18.78
C PRO A 233 5.45 -5.09 18.96
N LEU A 234 4.52 -5.10 18.00
CA LEU A 234 3.30 -4.29 18.05
C LEU A 234 2.60 -4.37 19.42
N SER A 235 2.53 -5.57 20.01
CA SER A 235 1.94 -5.80 21.33
C SER A 235 2.61 -5.06 22.50
N VAL A 236 3.87 -4.66 22.35
CA VAL A 236 4.65 -3.87 23.32
C VAL A 236 4.47 -2.37 23.03
N ARG A 237 4.55 -1.96 21.75
CA ARG A 237 4.31 -0.56 21.33
C ARG A 237 2.89 -0.10 21.68
N THR A 238 1.87 -0.89 21.34
CA THR A 238 0.48 -0.56 21.63
C THR A 238 0.21 -0.48 23.13
N LYS A 239 0.94 -1.23 23.98
CA LYS A 239 0.84 -1.09 25.46
C LYS A 239 1.35 0.26 25.95
N LYS A 240 2.43 0.78 25.35
CA LYS A 240 3.00 2.08 25.69
C LYS A 240 2.06 3.21 25.26
N ASP A 241 1.47 3.11 24.07
CA ASP A 241 0.52 4.10 23.58
C ASP A 241 -0.82 4.02 24.33
N THR A 242 -1.38 2.81 24.54
CA THR A 242 -2.61 2.67 25.34
C THR A 242 -2.45 3.21 26.76
N GLN A 243 -1.27 3.19 27.38
CA GLN A 243 -1.01 3.82 28.68
C GLN A 243 -1.07 5.36 28.64
N ILE A 244 -0.72 5.99 27.52
CA ILE A 244 -0.79 7.45 27.35
C ILE A 244 -2.25 7.92 27.14
N PHE A 245 -3.11 7.06 26.59
CA PHE A 245 -4.51 7.36 26.26
C PHE A 245 -5.54 6.96 27.34
N LEU A 246 -5.13 6.56 28.56
CA LEU A 246 -6.01 6.14 29.67
C LEU A 246 -6.88 7.26 30.30
N ALA A 247 -7.14 8.36 29.59
CA ALA A 247 -7.97 9.47 30.09
C ALA A 247 -9.45 9.42 29.65
N GLY A 248 -9.92 8.36 29.00
CA GLY A 248 -11.36 8.18 28.75
C GLY A 248 -11.72 6.94 27.93
N ASP A 249 -12.55 6.07 28.51
CA ASP A 249 -13.47 5.09 27.87
C ASP A 249 -13.12 4.51 26.49
N TYR A 250 -11.99 3.82 26.35
CA TYR A 250 -11.77 2.88 25.25
C TYR A 250 -11.61 1.46 25.78
N GLU A 251 -12.61 0.61 25.52
CA GLU A 251 -12.50 -0.83 25.75
C GLU A 251 -11.51 -1.41 24.74
N ASN A 252 -10.40 -2.00 25.21
CA ASN A 252 -9.54 -2.82 24.37
C ASN A 252 -10.33 -4.04 23.90
N LEU A 253 -10.80 -4.04 22.65
CA LEU A 253 -11.66 -5.10 22.11
C LEU A 253 -10.95 -6.46 22.03
N ARG A 254 -9.63 -6.47 21.70
CA ARG A 254 -8.79 -7.68 21.72
C ARG A 254 -7.30 -7.34 21.69
N LEU A 255 -6.50 -8.00 22.53
CA LEU A 255 -5.03 -7.92 22.52
C LEU A 255 -4.45 -9.34 22.66
N GLY A 256 -3.46 -9.69 21.84
CA GLY A 256 -2.80 -11.00 21.85
C GLY A 256 -2.36 -11.43 20.45
N PRO A 257 -1.57 -12.52 20.33
CA PRO A 257 -1.18 -13.05 19.04
C PRO A 257 -2.41 -13.46 18.21
N VAL A 258 -2.42 -13.08 16.94
CA VAL A 258 -3.40 -13.52 15.95
C VAL A 258 -2.62 -14.22 14.84
N THR A 259 -2.81 -15.53 14.72
CA THR A 259 -2.23 -16.31 13.62
C THR A 259 -3.23 -16.32 12.47
N LEU A 260 -2.80 -15.84 11.31
CA LEU A 260 -3.50 -16.02 10.05
C LEU A 260 -2.88 -17.25 9.37
N ALA A 261 -3.71 -18.22 8.99
CA ALA A 261 -3.30 -19.51 8.41
C ALA A 261 -3.35 -19.48 6.89
#